data_AF-A0A284QTM3-F1
#
_entry.id   AF-A0A284QTM3-F1
#
_cell.length_a   1.000
_cell.length_b   1.000
_cell.length_c   1.000
_cell.angle_alpha   90.00
_cell.angle_beta   90.00
_cell.angle_gamma   90.00
#
_symmetry.space_group_name_H-M   'P 1'
#
loop_
_entity.id
_entity.type
_entity.pdbx_description
1 polymer ?
#
loop_
_entity_poly.entity_id
_entity_poly.type
_entity_poly.pdbx_seq_one_letter_code
_entity_poly.pdbx_strand_id
1 'polypeptide(L)'
;MPLLPIIGGVAGAGLTPMIIRLILGLFGFGAAGPVAGTLAALIQSGIGNVVAGSLFALAQSVAMGGSLGTGVTFFGGMVGSILGWFVPEGVPVPR
;
A
#
# COMPACT_ATOMS: atom_id res chain seq x y z
N MET A 1 -0.21 -5.87 -29.49
CA MET A 1 -0.28 -5.12 -28.21
C MET A 1 0.34 -6.01 -27.15
N PRO A 2 1.53 -5.68 -26.62
CA PRO A 2 2.16 -6.51 -25.60
C PRO A 2 1.22 -6.57 -24.38
N LEU A 3 0.88 -7.77 -23.91
CA LEU A 3 0.00 -7.99 -22.75
C LEU A 3 0.75 -7.76 -21.42
N LEU A 4 2.08 -7.82 -21.45
CA LEU A 4 2.97 -7.68 -20.30
C LEU A 4 2.78 -6.38 -19.50
N PRO A 5 2.65 -5.19 -20.12
CA PRO A 5 2.33 -3.95 -19.41
C PRO A 5 0.95 -3.97 -18.75
N ILE A 6 -0.05 -4.62 -19.36
CA ILE A 6 -1.40 -4.72 -18.79
C ILE A 6 -1.36 -5.61 -17.54
N ILE A 7 -0.67 -6.76 -17.63
CA ILE A 7 -0.48 -7.67 -16.50
C ILE A 7 0.30 -6.98 -15.39
N GLY A 8 1.39 -6.29 -15.73
CA GLY A 8 2.18 -5.50 -14.80
C GLY A 8 1.35 -4.43 -14.11
N GLY A 9 0.48 -3.73 -14.84
CA GLY A 9 -0.40 -2.71 -14.27
C GLY A 9 -1.46 -3.26 -13.32
N VAL A 10 -2.10 -4.37 -13.68
CA VAL A 10 -3.08 -5.04 -12.80
C VAL A 10 -2.40 -5.58 -11.54
N ALA A 11 -1.22 -6.19 -11.67
CA ALA A 11 -0.44 -6.68 -10.54
C ALA A 11 0.01 -5.51 -9.64
N GLY A 12 0.51 -4.42 -10.22
CA GLY A 12 0.93 -3.22 -9.48
C GLY A 12 -0.22 -2.59 -8.69
N ALA A 13 -1.39 -2.42 -9.31
CA ALA A 13 -2.58 -1.92 -8.64
C ALA A 13 -3.05 -2.84 -7.50
N GLY A 14 -3.03 -4.17 -7.71
CA GLY A 14 -3.46 -5.15 -6.71
C GLY A 14 -2.48 -5.32 -5.54
N LEU A 15 -1.17 -5.23 -5.77
CA LEU A 15 -0.14 -5.42 -4.75
C LEU A 15 0.08 -4.17 -3.89
N THR A 16 -0.20 -2.98 -4.42
CA THR A 16 -0.07 -1.70 -3.72
C THR A 16 -0.74 -1.68 -2.32
N PRO A 17 -2.02 -2.05 -2.16
CA PRO A 17 -2.64 -2.14 -0.82
C PRO A 17 -1.96 -3.11 0.13
N MET A 18 -1.39 -4.18 -0.39
CA MET A 18 -0.72 -5.18 0.42
C MET A 18 0.63 -4.68 0.93
N ILE A 19 1.42 -4.06 0.06
CA ILE A 19 2.73 -3.48 0.40
C ILE A 19 2.57 -2.34 1.40
N ILE A 20 1.59 -1.45 1.20
CA ILE A 20 1.39 -0.32 2.11
C ILE A 20 0.95 -0.79 3.50
N ARG A 21 0.07 -1.81 3.59
CA ARG A 21 -0.28 -2.42 4.88
C ARG A 21 0.93 -3.05 5.59
N LEU A 22 1.81 -3.70 4.84
CA LEU A 22 3.05 -4.26 5.39
C LEU A 22 3.96 -3.16 5.96
N ILE A 23 4.17 -2.08 5.19
CA ILE A 23 4.98 -0.94 5.63
C ILE A 23 4.37 -0.29 6.88
N LEU A 24 3.05 -0.07 6.90
CA LEU A 24 2.33 0.44 8.07
C LEU A 24 2.49 -0.49 9.29
N GLY A 25 2.45 -1.80 9.08
CA GLY A 25 2.76 -2.81 10.10
C GLY A 25 4.15 -2.66 10.71
N LEU A 26 5.17 -2.38 9.88
CA LEU A 26 6.54 -2.13 10.35
C LEU A 26 6.66 -0.84 11.18
N PHE A 27 5.87 0.19 10.86
CA PHE A 27 5.76 1.41 11.69
C PHE A 27 4.90 1.21 12.95
N GLY A 28 4.28 0.04 13.08
CA GLY A 28 3.52 -0.35 14.26
C GLY A 28 2.01 -0.17 14.15
N PHE A 29 1.44 -0.08 12.95
CA PHE A 29 0.00 -0.13 12.76
C PHE A 29 -0.47 -1.57 12.51
N GLY A 30 -1.23 -2.13 13.45
CA GLY A 30 -1.87 -3.44 13.33
C GLY A 30 -3.29 -3.36 12.77
N ALA A 31 -3.90 -4.52 12.56
CA ALA A 31 -5.25 -4.66 11.99
C ALA A 31 -6.36 -3.98 12.83
N ALA A 32 -6.12 -3.77 14.13
CA ALA A 32 -7.04 -3.09 15.05
C ALA A 32 -6.61 -1.66 15.43
N GLY A 33 -5.46 -1.19 14.93
CA GLY A 33 -4.86 0.10 15.29
C GLY A 33 -3.38 0.01 15.69
N PRO A 34 -2.79 1.11 16.19
CA PRO A 34 -1.39 1.16 16.61
C PRO A 34 -1.06 0.12 17.69
N VAL A 35 -0.04 -0.69 17.43
CA VAL A 35 0.49 -1.72 18.33
C VAL A 35 1.29 -1.03 19.43
N ALA A 36 1.01 -1.40 20.69
CA ALA A 36 1.70 -0.84 21.85
C ALA A 36 3.24 -1.04 21.75
N GLY A 37 4.01 -0.02 22.12
CA GLY A 37 5.48 -0.05 22.10
C GLY A 37 6.13 0.28 20.74
N THR A 38 5.36 0.74 19.76
CA THR A 38 5.86 1.09 18.42
C THR A 38 5.96 2.61 18.19
N LEU A 39 6.57 3.02 17.07
CA LEU A 39 6.63 4.44 16.68
C LEU A 39 5.24 5.07 16.55
N ALA A 40 4.24 4.31 16.07
CA ALA A 40 2.85 4.75 16.04
C ALA A 40 2.29 5.02 17.45
N ALA A 41 2.59 4.15 18.42
CA ALA A 41 2.17 4.35 19.81
C ALA A 41 2.87 5.55 20.48
N LEU A 42 4.15 5.80 20.15
CA LEU A 42 4.90 6.98 20.60
C LEU A 42 4.26 8.27 20.09
N ILE A 43 3.95 8.34 18.80
CA ILE A 43 3.29 9.50 18.18
C ILE A 43 1.89 9.70 18.78
N GLN A 44 1.13 8.62 18.99
CA GLN A 44 -0.18 8.71 19.65
C GLN A 44 -0.08 9.19 21.10
N SER A 45 0.95 8.77 21.86
CA SER A 45 1.17 9.27 23.22
C SER A 45 1.53 10.76 23.28
N GLY A 46 2.12 11.31 22.22
CA GLY A 46 2.45 12.73 22.10
C GLY A 46 1.29 13.59 21.58
N ILE A 47 0.46 13.06 20.68
CA ILE A 47 -0.70 13.77 20.10
C ILE A 47 -1.93 13.72 21.03
N GLY A 48 -2.08 12.65 21.82
CA GLY A 48 -3.28 12.42 22.61
C GLY A 48 -4.44 11.96 21.72
N ASN A 49 -5.42 12.85 21.45
CA ASN A 49 -6.60 12.49 20.66
C ASN A 49 -6.28 12.54 19.15
N VAL A 50 -6.41 11.41 18.46
CA VAL A 50 -6.20 11.33 17.01
C VAL A 50 -7.29 12.15 16.32
N VAL A 51 -6.95 13.35 15.84
CA VAL A 51 -7.89 14.21 15.12
C VAL A 51 -8.33 13.51 13.83
N ALA A 52 -9.64 13.40 13.62
CA ALA A 52 -10.21 12.86 12.39
C ALA A 52 -9.74 13.69 11.19
N GLY A 53 -9.15 13.03 10.18
CA GLY A 53 -8.54 13.70 9.03
C GLY A 53 -7.04 14.01 9.15
N SER A 54 -6.42 13.70 10.29
CA SER A 54 -4.95 13.75 10.42
C SER A 54 -4.27 12.64 9.62
N LEU A 55 -2.98 12.81 9.33
CA LEU A 55 -2.17 11.80 8.66
C LEU A 55 -2.14 10.46 9.44
N PHE A 56 -2.32 10.52 10.76
CA PHE A 56 -2.43 9.35 11.64
C PHE A 56 -3.78 8.64 11.49
N ALA A 57 -4.89 9.38 11.39
CA ALA A 57 -6.20 8.81 11.08
C ALA A 57 -6.23 8.17 9.68
N LEU A 58 -5.52 8.76 8.71
CA LEU A 58 -5.34 8.18 7.38
C LEU A 58 -4.56 6.86 7.46
N ALA A 59 -3.41 6.86 8.13
CA ALA A 59 -2.59 5.67 8.33
C ALA A 59 -3.35 4.55 9.05
N GLN A 60 -4.11 4.89 10.09
CA GLN A 60 -4.98 3.95 10.80
C GLN A 60 -6.09 3.39 9.89
N SER A 61 -6.78 4.25 9.13
CA SER A 61 -7.81 3.82 8.19
C SER A 61 -7.25 2.82 7.17
N VAL A 62 -6.11 3.14 6.55
CA VAL A 62 -5.44 2.26 5.59
C VAL A 62 -4.98 0.94 6.24
N ALA A 63 -4.44 1.00 7.45
CA ALA A 63 -4.02 -0.19 8.19
C ALA A 63 -5.19 -1.11 8.57
N MET A 64 -6.35 -0.55 8.93
CA MET A 64 -7.58 -1.28 9.22
C MET A 64 -8.31 -1.81 7.97
N GLY A 65 -7.71 -1.65 6.79
CA GLY A 65 -8.26 -2.15 5.54
C GLY A 65 -9.05 -1.13 4.74
N GLY A 66 -9.02 0.14 5.14
CA GLY A 66 -9.56 1.26 4.40
C GLY A 66 -8.97 1.38 2.98
N SER A 67 -9.75 2.04 2.12
CA SER A 67 -9.35 2.31 0.74
C SER A 67 -8.11 3.21 0.71
N LEU A 68 -7.04 2.71 0.10
CA LEU A 68 -6.02 3.59 -0.43
C LEU A 68 -6.67 4.37 -1.56
N GLY A 69 -6.81 5.68 -1.38
CA GLY A 69 -7.48 6.54 -2.35
C GLY A 69 -7.04 6.23 -3.78
N THR A 70 -7.97 6.34 -4.73
CA THR A 70 -7.84 5.85 -6.11
C THR A 70 -6.52 6.25 -6.79
N GLY A 71 -5.96 7.42 -6.44
CA GLY A 71 -4.66 7.89 -6.96
C GLY A 71 -3.46 7.01 -6.59
N VAL A 72 -3.43 6.40 -5.41
CA VAL A 72 -2.31 5.55 -4.97
C VAL A 72 -2.33 4.21 -5.71
N THR A 73 -3.52 3.61 -5.83
CA THR A 73 -3.72 2.37 -6.59
C THR A 73 -3.45 2.59 -8.08
N PHE A 74 -3.86 3.74 -8.62
CA PHE A 74 -3.56 4.14 -10.00
C PHE A 74 -2.06 4.29 -10.23
N PHE A 75 -1.34 4.95 -9.31
CA PHE A 75 0.11 5.10 -9.40
C PHE A 75 0.83 3.73 -9.34
N GLY A 76 0.38 2.84 -8.45
CA GLY A 76 0.85 1.46 -8.40
C GLY A 76 0.67 0.72 -9.72
N GLY A 77 -0.48 0.90 -10.37
CA GLY A 77 -0.74 0.37 -11.71
C GLY A 77 0.12 0.99 -12.80
N MET A 78 0.38 2.31 -12.77
CA MET A 78 1.30 2.94 -13.71
C MET A 78 2.72 2.38 -13.59
N VAL A 79 3.25 2.29 -12.38
CA VAL A 79 4.59 1.73 -12.12
C VAL A 79 4.65 0.27 -12.58
N GLY A 80 3.63 -0.53 -12.22
CA GLY A 80 3.54 -1.92 -12.66
C GLY A 80 3.51 -2.06 -14.19
N SER A 81 2.85 -1.15 -14.88
CA SER A 81 2.77 -1.13 -16.35
C SER A 81 4.12 -0.80 -17.00
N ILE A 82 4.83 0.20 -16.45
CA ILE A 82 6.16 0.60 -16.91
C ILE A 82 7.17 -0.54 -16.65
N LEU A 83 7.14 -1.16 -15.48
CA LEU A 83 8.01 -2.29 -15.18
C LEU A 83 7.72 -3.49 -16.10
N GLY A 84 6.44 -3.76 -16.37
CA GLY A 84 6.03 -4.78 -17.33
C GLY A 84 6.51 -4.53 -18.75
N TRP A 85 6.79 -3.27 -19.13
CA TRP A 85 7.38 -2.93 -20.43
C TRP A 85 8.85 -3.37 -20.56
N PHE A 86 9.57 -3.46 -19.45
CA PHE A 86 11.00 -3.82 -19.43
C PHE A 86 11.24 -5.31 -19.15
N VAL A 87 10.20 -6.12 -18.96
CA VAL A 87 10.35 -7.58 -18.76
C VAL A 87 10.59 -8.27 -20.12
N PRO A 88 11.72 -8.97 -20.31
CA PRO A 88 12.00 -9.69 -21.55
C PRO A 88 11.09 -10.91 -21.72
N GLU A 89 10.65 -11.20 -22.94
CA GLU A 89 9.60 -12.20 -23.29
C GLU A 89 9.95 -13.68 -23.01
N GLY A 90 11.02 -13.95 -22.26
CA GLY A 90 11.45 -15.28 -21.86
C GLY A 90 10.92 -15.76 -20.50
N VAL A 91 10.12 -14.95 -19.79
CA VAL A 91 9.54 -15.34 -18.49
C VAL A 91 8.31 -16.22 -18.73
N PRO A 92 8.32 -17.50 -18.32
CA PRO A 92 7.16 -18.37 -18.46
C PRO A 92 6.01 -17.84 -17.61
N VAL A 93 4.95 -17.36 -18.26
CA VAL A 93 3.72 -16.98 -17.58
C VAL A 93 3.00 -18.27 -17.17
N PRO A 94 2.72 -18.51 -15.88
CA PRO A 94 1.86 -19.61 -15.48
C PRO A 94 0.49 -19.42 -16.15
N ARG A 95 0.17 -20.37 -17.03
CA ARG A 95 -1.09 -20.47 -17.77
C ARG A 95 -2.15 -21.15 -16.92
#